data_AF-A0A6B1DX13-F1
#
_entry.id   AF-A0A6B1DX13-F1
#
_cell.length_a   1.000
_cell.length_b   1.000
_cell.length_c   1.000
_cell.angle_alpha   90.00
_cell.angle_beta   90.00
_cell.angle_gamma   90.00
#
_symmetry.space_group_name_H-M   'P 1'
#
loop_
_entity.id
_entity.type
_entity.pdbx_description
1 polymer ?
#
loop_
_entity_poly.entity_id
_entity_poly.type
_entity_poly.pdbx_seq_one_letter_code
_entity_poly.pdbx_strand_id
1 'polypeptide(L)'
;MPGNGNIILTGFMGTGKTTAGKALAARLDRRFQDMDDLIEEGAGLTVPEIFTIHGETRFRDIESQVCRDVAARTELIVATGGGALVNPENHRVLAESGTVICLSATPKQILERIRNETHRPLLDLAPDNRLARIRALLAERDERYSSIPLQIDTTDLTVDQIVDRILTLVSDGTEAEVPSPHPAVPGTNGSLQVLAVDNPEGSYPIWTGSGALAATGRLLRQCGLEGVKVAVLSNPDIESLHAAGLVNALRADGFDPRVFTMPEGEQHKTLETVRRLYSDLLAAGMDRRSPVLALGGGVVTDTAGFVAATYLRGVPYVVAPTTLLAMVDSSVGAKCGVDLPEGKNLIGAFKQPVGVLLDPDLLDTLPPAELRAGMAEVAKHAILGDEHLFEMLMHAPATPAADWLAAAVQVKIDVVEEDPLEQGRRAILNFGHTFAHALEQVSQYTIRHGEAVAVGMTAATHLSVQAGLCSPSTAQRVRSLLTGLGLPVRVDDINSAPDLSGRAGDLLAAMGTDKKRRGAVLRFVVIEDLQQLTVIPNPGDELVLSAWEHILN
;
A
#
# COMPACT_ATOMS: atom_id res chain seq x y z
N MET A 1 -35.30 2.14 -0.86
CA MET A 1 -35.67 2.19 0.57
C MET A 1 -34.74 1.23 1.27
N PRO A 2 -34.01 1.65 2.32
CA PRO A 2 -33.09 0.76 3.03
C PRO A 2 -33.83 -0.50 3.51
N GLY A 3 -33.22 -1.67 3.40
CA GLY A 3 -33.85 -2.96 3.74
C GLY A 3 -34.36 -3.02 5.19
N ASN A 4 -35.16 -4.05 5.51
CA ASN A 4 -35.80 -4.19 6.84
C ASN A 4 -34.83 -4.49 8.00
N GLY A 5 -33.52 -4.58 7.73
CA GLY A 5 -32.48 -4.78 8.74
C GLY A 5 -32.26 -3.55 9.63
N ASN A 6 -31.57 -3.77 10.75
CA ASN A 6 -31.16 -2.68 11.65
C ASN A 6 -30.05 -1.84 11.01
N ILE A 7 -29.88 -0.60 11.48
CA ILE A 7 -28.70 0.23 11.19
C ILE A 7 -27.99 0.49 12.51
N ILE A 8 -26.78 -0.04 12.66
CA ILE A 8 -26.00 -0.01 13.89
C ILE A 8 -24.88 1.00 13.75
N LEU A 9 -24.91 2.08 14.55
CA LEU A 9 -23.91 3.12 14.61
C LEU A 9 -22.96 2.86 15.79
N THR A 10 -21.68 2.68 15.49
CA THR A 10 -20.61 2.41 16.46
C THR A 10 -19.45 3.39 16.30
N GLY A 11 -18.42 3.26 17.13
CA GLY A 11 -17.24 4.12 17.12
C GLY A 11 -16.96 4.82 18.46
N PHE A 12 -15.88 5.57 18.52
CA PHE A 12 -15.40 6.19 19.77
C PHE A 12 -16.42 7.17 20.37
N MET A 13 -16.31 7.47 21.65
CA MET A 13 -17.18 8.48 22.28
C MET A 13 -16.95 9.87 21.67
N GLY A 14 -18.01 10.66 21.51
CA GLY A 14 -17.91 12.00 20.91
C GLY A 14 -17.86 12.01 19.37
N THR A 15 -17.98 10.86 18.70
CA THR A 15 -18.07 10.79 17.22
C THR A 15 -19.47 11.09 16.68
N GLY A 16 -20.47 11.27 17.56
CA GLY A 16 -21.81 11.73 17.16
C GLY A 16 -22.85 10.62 16.94
N LYS A 17 -22.60 9.38 17.34
CA LYS A 17 -23.51 8.21 17.19
C LYS A 17 -24.96 8.50 17.60
N THR A 18 -25.19 8.95 18.84
CA THR A 18 -26.54 9.22 19.36
C THR A 18 -27.22 10.36 18.59
N THR A 19 -26.49 11.43 18.27
CA THR A 19 -27.03 12.59 17.56
C THR A 19 -27.38 12.25 16.11
N ALA A 20 -26.47 11.59 15.39
CA ALA A 20 -26.69 11.13 14.03
C ALA A 20 -27.79 10.06 13.97
N GLY A 21 -27.82 9.14 14.93
CA GLY A 21 -28.83 8.09 15.02
C GLY A 21 -30.25 8.64 15.22
N LYS A 22 -30.43 9.63 16.10
CA LYS A 22 -31.73 10.31 16.29
C LYS A 22 -32.19 11.03 15.03
N ALA A 23 -31.29 11.75 14.35
CA ALA A 23 -31.61 12.45 13.12
C ALA A 23 -31.93 11.48 11.97
N LEU A 24 -31.16 10.39 11.85
CA LEU A 24 -31.40 9.34 10.86
C LEU A 24 -32.74 8.64 11.08
N ALA A 25 -33.07 8.30 12.33
CA ALA A 25 -34.34 7.71 12.71
C ALA A 25 -35.54 8.59 12.31
N ALA A 26 -35.44 9.90 12.53
CA ALA A 26 -36.45 10.86 12.11
C ALA A 26 -36.61 10.93 10.58
N ARG A 27 -35.51 10.82 9.82
CA ARG A 27 -35.57 10.84 8.35
C ARG A 27 -36.10 9.53 7.74
N LEU A 28 -35.85 8.40 8.38
CA LEU A 28 -36.27 7.07 7.91
C LEU A 28 -37.60 6.60 8.50
N ASP A 29 -38.22 7.38 9.38
CA ASP A 29 -39.40 6.98 10.16
C ASP A 29 -39.20 5.65 10.91
N ARG A 30 -38.02 5.50 11.53
CA ARG A 30 -37.62 4.31 12.30
C ARG A 30 -37.44 4.63 13.77
N ARG A 31 -37.46 3.61 14.63
CA ARG A 31 -37.20 3.80 16.06
C ARG A 31 -35.69 3.89 16.32
N PHE A 32 -35.28 4.92 17.06
CA PHE A 32 -33.92 5.05 17.57
C PHE A 32 -33.80 4.37 18.94
N GLN A 33 -32.70 3.66 19.16
CA GLN A 33 -32.36 3.05 20.43
C GLN A 33 -30.88 3.29 20.76
N ASP A 34 -30.61 3.93 21.89
CA ASP A 34 -29.27 3.97 22.45
C ASP A 34 -29.07 2.76 23.38
N MET A 35 -27.97 2.03 23.21
CA MET A 35 -27.67 0.87 24.04
C MET A 35 -27.33 1.27 25.46
N ASP A 36 -26.67 2.41 25.68
CA ASP A 36 -26.34 2.87 27.02
C ASP A 36 -27.64 3.15 27.80
N ASP A 37 -28.64 3.79 27.16
CA ASP A 37 -29.96 4.02 27.75
C ASP A 37 -30.67 2.69 28.11
N LEU A 38 -30.61 1.67 27.24
CA LEU A 38 -31.20 0.35 27.54
C LEU A 38 -30.55 -0.34 28.72
N ILE A 39 -29.22 -0.23 28.85
CA ILE A 39 -28.46 -0.80 29.96
C ILE A 39 -28.88 -0.11 31.26
N GLU A 40 -29.00 1.22 31.26
CA GLU A 40 -29.39 2.00 32.44
C GLU A 40 -30.84 1.72 32.87
N GLU A 41 -31.78 1.68 31.91
CA GLU A 41 -33.18 1.34 32.19
C GLU A 41 -33.33 -0.08 32.74
N GLY A 42 -32.60 -1.05 32.19
CA GLY A 42 -32.65 -2.44 32.64
C GLY A 42 -32.01 -2.66 34.01
N ALA A 43 -30.96 -1.91 34.33
CA ALA A 43 -30.25 -2.02 35.61
C ALA A 43 -30.84 -1.11 36.72
N GLY A 44 -31.59 -0.08 36.36
CA GLY A 44 -32.05 0.98 37.29
C GLY A 44 -30.90 1.81 37.86
N LEU A 45 -29.75 1.81 37.20
CA LEU A 45 -28.49 2.44 37.61
C LEU A 45 -27.82 3.06 36.38
N THR A 46 -27.14 4.18 36.54
CA THR A 46 -26.35 4.77 35.44
C THR A 46 -25.14 3.89 35.10
N VAL A 47 -24.62 3.97 33.87
CA VAL A 47 -23.43 3.20 33.46
C VAL A 47 -22.26 3.39 34.43
N PRO A 48 -21.89 4.61 34.86
CA PRO A 48 -20.83 4.81 35.88
C PRO A 48 -21.12 4.12 37.22
N GLU A 49 -22.38 4.09 37.66
CA GLU A 49 -22.79 3.40 38.89
C GLU A 49 -22.68 1.88 38.74
N ILE A 50 -23.04 1.33 37.58
CA ILE A 50 -22.87 -0.11 37.29
C ILE A 50 -21.39 -0.50 37.38
N PHE A 51 -20.49 0.27 36.77
CA PHE A 51 -19.05 0.03 36.87
C PHE A 51 -18.55 0.11 38.31
N THR A 52 -19.06 1.05 39.11
CA THR A 52 -18.62 1.28 40.50
C THR A 52 -19.15 0.20 41.45
N ILE A 53 -20.41 -0.19 41.31
CA ILE A 53 -21.11 -1.10 42.22
C ILE A 53 -20.87 -2.57 41.84
N HIS A 54 -20.90 -2.88 40.54
CA HIS A 54 -20.91 -4.24 40.04
C HIS A 54 -19.65 -4.64 39.26
N GLY A 55 -18.79 -3.67 38.93
CA GLY A 55 -17.55 -3.90 38.20
C GLY A 55 -17.74 -4.11 36.70
N GLU A 56 -16.63 -4.04 35.97
CA GLU A 56 -16.64 -4.11 34.50
C GLU A 56 -17.15 -5.44 33.96
N THR A 57 -16.78 -6.58 34.56
CA THR A 57 -17.22 -7.91 34.08
C THR A 57 -18.74 -7.99 34.02
N ARG A 58 -19.44 -7.51 35.07
CA ARG A 58 -20.89 -7.52 35.11
C ARG A 58 -21.50 -6.55 34.08
N PHE A 59 -20.88 -5.39 33.87
CA PHE A 59 -21.28 -4.48 32.81
C PHE A 59 -21.18 -5.15 31.42
N ARG A 60 -20.09 -5.87 31.14
CA ARG A 60 -19.91 -6.59 29.86
C ARG A 60 -20.96 -7.67 29.64
N ASP A 61 -21.34 -8.40 30.69
CA ASP A 61 -22.41 -9.40 30.59
C ASP A 61 -23.76 -8.76 30.20
N ILE A 62 -24.08 -7.61 30.81
CA ILE A 62 -25.29 -6.84 30.52
C ILE A 62 -25.23 -6.28 29.10
N GLU A 63 -24.09 -5.68 28.70
CA GLU A 63 -23.84 -5.15 27.35
C GLU A 63 -24.04 -6.24 26.28
N SER A 64 -23.50 -7.44 26.50
CA SER A 64 -23.71 -8.58 25.60
C SER A 64 -25.16 -9.07 25.55
N GLN A 65 -25.91 -8.98 26.65
CA GLN A 65 -27.34 -9.31 26.65
C GLN A 65 -28.14 -8.28 25.85
N VAL A 66 -27.87 -6.99 26.04
CA VAL A 66 -28.53 -5.90 25.29
C VAL A 66 -28.23 -6.01 23.78
N CYS A 67 -27.01 -6.37 23.38
CA CYS A 67 -26.68 -6.67 21.98
C CYS A 67 -27.63 -7.72 21.38
N ARG A 68 -27.88 -8.83 22.10
CA ARG A 68 -28.78 -9.89 21.65
C ARG A 68 -30.23 -9.43 21.58
N ASP A 69 -30.69 -8.67 22.57
CA ASP A 69 -32.08 -8.19 22.64
C ASP A 69 -32.39 -7.18 21.52
N VAL A 70 -31.42 -6.34 21.16
CA VAL A 70 -31.52 -5.40 20.04
C VAL A 70 -31.43 -6.13 18.71
N ALA A 71 -30.50 -7.08 18.56
CA ALA A 71 -30.35 -7.88 17.34
C ALA A 71 -31.58 -8.75 17.02
N ALA A 72 -32.36 -9.14 18.03
CA ALA A 72 -33.60 -9.89 17.85
C ALA A 72 -34.77 -9.05 17.29
N ARG A 73 -34.60 -7.73 17.15
CA ARG A 73 -35.59 -6.79 16.59
C ARG A 73 -35.13 -6.34 15.20
N THR A 74 -36.06 -5.82 14.41
CA THR A 74 -35.79 -5.30 13.06
C THR A 74 -36.19 -3.83 12.93
N GLU A 75 -35.71 -3.18 11.87
CA GLU A 75 -36.02 -1.77 11.54
C GLU A 75 -35.62 -0.74 12.62
N LEU A 76 -34.61 -1.04 13.44
CA LEU A 76 -34.08 -0.11 14.44
C LEU A 76 -32.88 0.67 13.91
N ILE A 77 -32.73 1.90 14.41
CA ILE A 77 -31.47 2.65 14.39
C ILE A 77 -30.85 2.53 15.77
N VAL A 78 -29.68 1.93 15.86
CA VAL A 78 -29.04 1.57 17.13
C VAL A 78 -27.75 2.36 17.30
N ALA A 79 -27.55 3.05 18.42
CA ALA A 79 -26.24 3.57 18.81
C ALA A 79 -25.62 2.65 19.86
N THR A 80 -24.39 2.20 19.63
CA THR A 80 -23.68 1.30 20.56
C THR A 80 -22.78 2.08 21.52
N GLY A 81 -22.51 1.49 22.69
CA GLY A 81 -21.44 1.94 23.57
C GLY A 81 -20.07 1.79 22.89
N GLY A 82 -19.13 2.69 23.18
CA GLY A 82 -17.83 2.73 22.50
C GLY A 82 -16.95 1.48 22.71
N GLY A 83 -17.33 0.58 23.62
CA GLY A 83 -16.70 -0.72 23.85
C GLY A 83 -17.55 -1.93 23.43
N ALA A 84 -18.77 -1.74 22.93
CA ALA A 84 -19.70 -2.86 22.72
C ALA A 84 -19.21 -3.87 21.69
N LEU A 85 -18.56 -3.39 20.62
CA LEU A 85 -18.01 -4.20 19.54
C LEU A 85 -16.56 -4.64 19.79
N VAL A 86 -16.01 -4.33 20.96
CA VAL A 86 -14.73 -4.89 21.40
C VAL A 86 -14.92 -6.40 21.58
N ASN A 87 -16.05 -6.87 22.11
CA ASN A 87 -16.32 -8.31 22.17
C ASN A 87 -16.67 -8.88 20.76
N PRO A 88 -15.89 -9.85 20.22
CA PRO A 88 -16.14 -10.41 18.89
C PRO A 88 -17.54 -11.01 18.71
N GLU A 89 -18.12 -11.58 19.77
CA GLU A 89 -19.45 -12.17 19.72
C GLU A 89 -20.54 -11.10 19.61
N ASN A 90 -20.39 -9.97 20.30
CA ASN A 90 -21.30 -8.83 20.16
C ASN A 90 -21.25 -8.26 18.74
N HIS A 91 -20.05 -8.19 18.16
CA HIS A 91 -19.86 -7.77 16.78
C HIS A 91 -20.59 -8.69 15.80
N ARG A 92 -20.40 -10.01 15.92
CA ARG A 92 -21.10 -11.00 15.10
C ARG A 92 -22.62 -10.86 15.19
N VAL A 93 -23.16 -10.82 16.41
CA VAL A 93 -24.62 -10.74 16.65
C VAL A 93 -25.24 -9.48 16.05
N LEU A 94 -24.58 -8.33 16.21
CA LEU A 94 -25.10 -7.07 15.66
C LEU A 94 -24.98 -6.99 14.14
N ALA A 95 -23.88 -7.49 13.56
CA ALA A 95 -23.67 -7.56 12.13
C ALA A 95 -24.66 -8.51 11.42
N GLU A 96 -25.08 -9.60 12.07
CA GLU A 96 -26.12 -10.49 11.55
C GLU A 96 -27.52 -9.83 11.55
N SER A 97 -27.76 -8.83 12.40
CA SER A 97 -29.06 -8.15 12.51
C SER A 97 -29.24 -6.96 11.55
N GLY A 98 -28.16 -6.48 10.94
CA GLY A 98 -28.19 -5.31 10.09
C GLY A 98 -26.84 -4.69 9.76
N THR A 99 -26.87 -3.50 9.16
CA THR A 99 -25.69 -2.80 8.67
C THR A 99 -24.95 -2.10 9.81
N VAL A 100 -23.69 -2.46 10.05
CA VAL A 100 -22.82 -1.84 11.07
C VAL A 100 -21.95 -0.75 10.44
N ILE A 101 -22.03 0.48 10.97
CA ILE A 101 -21.33 1.66 10.49
C ILE A 101 -20.53 2.27 11.65
N CYS A 102 -19.21 2.37 11.49
CA CYS A 102 -18.32 2.99 12.45
C CYS A 102 -18.12 4.47 12.15
N LEU A 103 -18.42 5.31 13.14
CA LEU A 103 -18.23 6.75 13.09
C LEU A 103 -16.91 7.11 13.76
N SER A 104 -16.00 7.76 13.03
CA SER A 104 -14.72 8.27 13.53
C SER A 104 -14.72 9.81 13.57
N ALA A 105 -13.74 10.39 14.28
CA ALA A 105 -13.50 11.82 14.33
C ALA A 105 -12.08 12.08 14.82
N THR A 106 -11.48 13.22 14.44
CA THR A 106 -10.17 13.60 14.97
C THR A 106 -10.19 13.77 16.49
N PRO A 107 -9.08 13.50 17.21
CA PRO A 107 -9.00 13.67 18.66
C PRO A 107 -9.37 15.09 19.14
N LYS A 108 -9.06 16.12 18.33
CA LYS A 108 -9.42 17.51 18.60
C LYS A 108 -10.93 17.73 18.51
N GLN A 109 -11.58 17.24 17.45
CA GLN A 109 -13.02 17.34 17.28
C GLN A 109 -13.77 16.58 18.39
N ILE A 110 -13.28 15.40 18.78
CA ILE A 110 -13.82 14.63 19.90
C ILE A 110 -13.75 15.46 21.18
N LEU A 111 -12.57 16.03 21.48
CA LEU A 111 -12.37 16.85 22.67
C LEU A 111 -13.31 18.08 22.70
N GLU A 112 -13.50 18.75 21.56
CA GLU A 112 -14.41 19.88 21.44
C GLU A 112 -15.87 19.48 21.70
N ARG A 113 -16.31 18.35 21.14
CA ARG A 113 -17.69 17.85 21.29
C ARG A 113 -18.01 17.43 22.72
N ILE A 114 -17.04 16.87 23.45
CA ILE A 114 -17.23 16.40 24.83
C ILE A 114 -16.82 17.44 25.88
N ARG A 115 -16.39 18.64 25.47
CA ARG A 115 -15.79 19.66 26.35
C ARG A 115 -16.67 20.08 27.52
N ASN A 116 -17.99 20.02 27.35
CA ASN A 116 -18.99 20.49 28.32
C ASN A 116 -19.63 19.36 29.15
N GLU A 117 -19.22 18.11 28.96
CA GLU A 117 -19.77 16.98 29.72
C GLU A 117 -18.98 16.75 31.02
N THR A 118 -19.65 16.90 32.16
CA THR A 118 -19.03 16.98 33.49
C THR A 118 -18.76 15.63 34.16
N HIS A 119 -19.23 14.50 33.62
CA HIS A 119 -19.08 13.19 34.25
C HIS A 119 -18.60 12.11 33.27
N ARG A 120 -17.28 12.00 33.07
CA ARG A 120 -16.66 10.86 32.39
C ARG A 120 -15.42 10.38 33.18
N PRO A 121 -15.51 9.26 33.92
CA PRO A 121 -14.44 8.76 34.79
C PRO A 121 -13.09 8.53 34.08
N LEU A 122 -13.11 8.24 32.77
CA LEU A 122 -11.91 7.96 31.96
C LEU A 122 -11.14 9.21 31.50
N LEU A 123 -11.69 10.42 31.70
CA LEU A 123 -11.13 11.69 31.19
C LEU A 123 -11.05 12.77 32.28
N ASP A 124 -11.00 12.37 33.56
CA ASP A 124 -10.94 13.30 34.70
C ASP A 124 -9.50 13.84 34.91
N LEU A 125 -9.00 14.50 33.86
CA LEU A 125 -7.65 15.06 33.76
C LEU A 125 -7.73 16.51 33.26
N ALA A 126 -6.65 17.29 33.45
CA ALA A 126 -6.50 18.63 32.86
C ALA A 126 -6.66 18.58 31.31
N PRO A 127 -7.12 19.65 30.63
CA PRO A 127 -7.48 19.63 29.21
C PRO A 127 -6.39 19.07 28.26
N ASP A 128 -5.12 19.43 28.48
CA ASP A 128 -4.01 18.94 27.66
C ASP A 128 -3.76 17.44 27.85
N ASN A 129 -4.01 16.93 29.06
CA ASN A 129 -3.93 15.51 29.38
C ASN A 129 -5.14 14.73 28.83
N ARG A 130 -6.30 15.38 28.63
CA ARG A 130 -7.47 14.75 27.97
C ARG A 130 -7.20 14.45 26.51
N LEU A 131 -6.57 15.35 25.77
CA LEU A 131 -6.25 15.11 24.35
C LEU A 131 -5.27 13.94 24.18
N ALA A 132 -4.23 13.89 25.03
CA ALA A 132 -3.29 12.77 25.05
C ALA A 132 -3.98 11.45 25.40
N ARG A 133 -4.90 11.46 26.37
CA ARG A 133 -5.67 10.27 26.76
C ARG A 133 -6.63 9.80 25.66
N ILE A 134 -7.31 10.71 24.96
CA ILE A 134 -8.16 10.40 23.80
C ILE A 134 -7.33 9.72 22.70
N ARG A 135 -6.14 10.25 22.39
CA ARG A 135 -5.24 9.63 21.40
C ARG A 135 -4.84 8.22 21.81
N ALA A 136 -4.45 8.01 23.06
CA ALA A 136 -4.08 6.69 23.55
C ALA A 136 -5.25 5.68 23.48
N LEU A 137 -6.46 6.10 23.87
CA LEU A 137 -7.65 5.24 23.83
C LEU A 137 -8.13 4.94 22.40
N LEU A 138 -7.93 5.88 21.46
CA LEU A 138 -8.20 5.63 20.04
C LEU A 138 -7.21 4.61 19.48
N ALA A 139 -5.91 4.78 19.75
CA ALA A 139 -4.88 3.83 19.32
C ALA A 139 -5.10 2.41 19.88
N GLU A 140 -5.53 2.28 21.14
CA GLU A 140 -5.86 0.99 21.75
C GLU A 140 -7.05 0.27 21.06
N ARG A 141 -7.93 1.04 20.40
CA ARG A 141 -9.16 0.54 19.78
C ARG A 141 -9.11 0.53 18.25
N ASP A 142 -7.99 0.99 17.68
CA ASP A 142 -7.82 1.23 16.25
C ASP A 142 -8.02 -0.06 15.45
N GLU A 143 -7.39 -1.15 15.87
CA GLU A 143 -7.50 -2.47 15.23
C GLU A 143 -8.97 -2.91 15.02
N ARG A 144 -9.84 -2.65 16.01
CA ARG A 144 -11.26 -3.07 15.96
C ARG A 144 -12.18 -2.07 15.29
N TYR A 145 -11.88 -0.78 15.39
CA TYR A 145 -12.63 0.20 14.62
C TYR A 145 -12.31 0.05 13.14
N SER A 146 -11.03 -0.09 12.77
CA SER A 146 -10.57 -0.27 11.39
C SER A 146 -11.05 -1.57 10.76
N SER A 147 -11.34 -2.62 11.54
CA SER A 147 -11.92 -3.87 11.01
C SER A 147 -13.39 -3.75 10.57
N ILE A 148 -14.09 -2.66 10.90
CA ILE A 148 -15.49 -2.44 10.49
C ILE A 148 -15.48 -1.83 9.07
N PRO A 149 -16.06 -2.49 8.05
CA PRO A 149 -15.91 -2.05 6.65
C PRO A 149 -16.50 -0.68 6.35
N LEU A 150 -17.64 -0.34 6.96
CA LEU A 150 -18.34 0.92 6.72
C LEU A 150 -17.86 1.97 7.72
N GLN A 151 -17.02 2.90 7.27
CA GLN A 151 -16.49 4.00 8.07
C GLN A 151 -17.06 5.34 7.60
N ILE A 152 -17.35 6.22 8.56
CA ILE A 152 -17.65 7.63 8.29
C ILE A 152 -16.82 8.49 9.25
N ASP A 153 -15.86 9.24 8.70
CA ASP A 153 -15.24 10.34 9.44
C ASP A 153 -16.24 11.49 9.55
N THR A 154 -16.54 11.85 10.79
CA THR A 154 -17.49 12.91 11.16
C THR A 154 -16.80 14.24 11.45
N THR A 155 -15.48 14.34 11.28
CA THR A 155 -14.70 15.56 11.50
C THR A 155 -15.19 16.69 10.60
N ASP A 156 -15.44 17.87 11.19
CA ASP A 156 -15.94 19.05 10.48
C ASP A 156 -17.27 18.87 9.73
N LEU A 157 -17.99 17.76 9.95
CA LEU A 157 -19.30 17.50 9.35
C LEU A 157 -20.45 17.91 10.27
N THR A 158 -21.52 18.43 9.66
CA THR A 158 -22.80 18.64 10.33
C THR A 158 -23.58 17.33 10.48
N VAL A 159 -24.54 17.29 11.41
CA VAL A 159 -25.40 16.11 11.62
C VAL A 159 -26.12 15.72 10.33
N ASP A 160 -26.62 16.70 9.57
CA ASP A 160 -27.29 16.44 8.30
C ASP A 160 -26.37 15.79 7.26
N GLN A 161 -25.12 16.25 7.15
CA GLN A 161 -24.12 15.65 6.26
C GLN A 161 -23.75 14.23 6.68
N ILE A 162 -23.67 13.95 7.98
CA ILE A 162 -23.43 12.59 8.50
C ILE A 162 -24.60 11.68 8.14
N VAL A 163 -25.83 12.15 8.34
CA VAL A 163 -27.05 11.40 8.00
C VAL A 163 -27.15 11.14 6.50
N ASP A 164 -26.84 12.13 5.65
CA ASP A 164 -26.81 11.95 4.20
C ASP A 164 -25.82 10.85 3.79
N ARG A 165 -24.61 10.86 4.38
CA ARG A 165 -23.61 9.81 4.13
C ARG A 165 -24.09 8.43 4.58
N ILE A 166 -24.71 8.32 5.75
CA ILE A 166 -25.29 7.06 6.23
C ILE A 166 -26.38 6.58 5.26
N LEU A 167 -27.27 7.47 4.81
CA LEU A 167 -28.35 7.11 3.88
C LEU A 167 -27.82 6.62 2.54
N THR A 168 -26.75 7.22 2.02
CA THR A 168 -26.06 6.72 0.82
C THR A 168 -25.55 5.29 1.05
N LEU A 169 -24.81 5.06 2.14
CA LEU A 169 -24.24 3.73 2.45
C LEU A 169 -25.31 2.64 2.60
N VAL A 170 -26.47 2.96 3.19
CA VAL A 170 -27.53 1.97 3.44
C VAL A 170 -28.47 1.81 2.23
N SER A 171 -28.56 2.81 1.34
CA SER A 171 -29.40 2.73 0.13
C SER A 171 -28.79 1.86 -0.96
N ASP A 172 -27.46 1.70 -0.98
CA ASP A 172 -26.74 0.90 -1.97
C ASP A 172 -26.75 -0.62 -1.67
N GLY A 173 -27.43 -1.07 -0.59
CA GLY A 173 -27.28 -2.43 -0.03
C GLY A 173 -28.56 -3.27 0.17
N THR A 174 -29.30 -3.62 -0.89
CA THR A 174 -30.21 -4.80 -0.85
C THR A 174 -29.68 -5.92 -1.74
N GLU A 175 -29.41 -7.07 -1.09
CA GLU A 175 -28.71 -8.29 -1.54
C GLU A 175 -27.18 -8.21 -1.55
N ALA A 176 -26.61 -8.11 -0.34
CA ALA A 176 -25.20 -8.33 -0.09
C ALA A 176 -24.91 -9.84 0.08
N GLU A 177 -24.43 -10.49 -0.98
CA GLU A 177 -23.23 -11.31 -0.81
C GLU A 177 -22.13 -10.40 -0.25
N VAL A 178 -21.31 -10.94 0.64
CA VAL A 178 -20.25 -10.25 1.40
C VAL A 178 -19.53 -9.19 0.53
N PRO A 179 -19.61 -7.88 0.84
CA PRO A 179 -19.01 -6.86 0.01
C PRO A 179 -17.49 -6.79 0.23
N SER A 180 -16.74 -6.99 -0.85
CA SER A 180 -15.34 -6.58 -0.97
C SER A 180 -15.22 -5.04 -0.88
N PRO A 181 -14.11 -4.50 -0.38
CA PRO A 181 -13.98 -3.10 0.06
C PRO A 181 -13.99 -2.02 -1.04
N HIS A 182 -14.38 -2.32 -2.29
CA HIS A 182 -14.28 -1.35 -3.38
C HIS A 182 -15.49 -1.39 -4.32
N PRO A 183 -16.06 -0.24 -4.69
CA PRO A 183 -17.17 -0.20 -5.65
C PRO A 183 -16.70 -0.83 -6.97
N ALA A 184 -17.37 -1.92 -7.38
CA ALA A 184 -17.18 -2.50 -8.69
C ALA A 184 -17.48 -1.42 -9.74
N VAL A 185 -16.49 -1.18 -10.59
CA VAL A 185 -16.60 -0.24 -11.69
C VAL A 185 -17.30 -0.98 -12.84
N PRO A 186 -18.47 -0.55 -13.33
CA PRO A 186 -19.15 -1.25 -14.42
C PRO A 186 -18.24 -1.36 -15.65
N GLY A 187 -18.01 -2.58 -16.13
CA GLY A 187 -17.19 -2.87 -17.31
C GLY A 187 -15.80 -3.48 -17.05
N THR A 188 -15.44 -3.80 -15.81
CA THR A 188 -14.31 -4.69 -15.48
C THR A 188 -14.84 -6.09 -15.16
N ASN A 189 -14.14 -7.15 -15.58
CA ASN A 189 -14.51 -8.53 -15.24
C ASN A 189 -14.21 -8.90 -13.76
N GLY A 190 -13.90 -7.92 -12.90
CA GLY A 190 -13.66 -8.07 -11.46
C GLY A 190 -13.67 -6.72 -10.72
N SER A 191 -13.86 -6.72 -9.40
CA SER A 191 -13.72 -5.54 -8.53
C SER A 191 -12.23 -5.22 -8.34
N LEU A 192 -11.77 -4.03 -8.75
CA LEU A 192 -10.41 -3.57 -8.46
C LEU A 192 -10.22 -3.42 -6.94
N GLN A 193 -9.13 -3.95 -6.42
CA GLN A 193 -8.69 -3.65 -5.06
C GLN A 193 -8.00 -2.29 -5.02
N VAL A 194 -8.16 -1.53 -3.94
CA VAL A 194 -7.50 -0.24 -3.74
C VAL A 194 -6.63 -0.30 -2.49
N LEU A 195 -5.34 -0.07 -2.67
CA LEU A 195 -4.39 0.18 -1.60
C LEU A 195 -4.20 1.69 -1.48
N ALA A 196 -4.16 2.22 -0.26
CA ALA A 196 -3.81 3.61 -0.02
C ALA A 196 -2.32 3.71 0.28
N VAL A 197 -1.67 4.76 -0.20
CA VAL A 197 -0.30 5.11 0.19
C VAL A 197 -0.32 6.50 0.81
N ASP A 198 -0.06 6.54 2.10
CA ASP A 198 0.06 7.77 2.86
C ASP A 198 1.48 8.33 2.77
N ASN A 199 1.58 9.64 2.67
CA ASN A 199 2.86 10.33 2.71
C ASN A 199 2.66 11.73 3.31
N PRO A 200 3.75 12.45 3.66
CA PRO A 200 3.63 13.76 4.28
C PRO A 200 2.87 14.82 3.46
N GLU A 201 2.72 14.63 2.14
CA GLU A 201 2.01 15.56 1.25
C GLU A 201 0.54 15.16 0.99
N GLY A 202 0.11 13.98 1.46
CA GLY A 202 -1.25 13.46 1.30
C GLY A 202 -1.27 11.96 1.05
N SER A 203 -2.38 11.46 0.52
CA SER A 203 -2.58 10.04 0.18
C SER A 203 -2.83 9.88 -1.32
N TYR A 204 -2.36 8.79 -1.92
CA TYR A 204 -2.76 8.41 -3.28
C TYR A 204 -3.20 6.94 -3.35
N PRO A 205 -4.15 6.61 -4.25
CA PRO A 205 -4.60 5.24 -4.44
C PRO A 205 -3.69 4.44 -5.39
N ILE A 206 -3.56 3.16 -5.10
CA ILE A 206 -3.09 2.13 -6.02
C ILE A 206 -4.28 1.22 -6.32
N TRP A 207 -4.74 1.23 -7.57
CA TRP A 207 -5.79 0.31 -8.03
C TRP A 207 -5.14 -0.93 -8.61
N THR A 208 -5.42 -2.10 -8.04
CA THR A 208 -4.88 -3.39 -8.48
C THR A 208 -6.00 -4.35 -8.87
N GLY A 209 -5.84 -5.01 -10.02
CA GLY A 209 -6.81 -5.99 -10.52
C GLY A 209 -7.02 -5.92 -12.02
N SER A 210 -7.56 -7.02 -12.56
CA SER A 210 -7.81 -7.17 -14.00
C SER A 210 -8.69 -6.04 -14.54
N GLY A 211 -8.24 -5.44 -15.65
CA GLY A 211 -8.93 -4.35 -16.31
C GLY A 211 -8.74 -2.97 -15.66
N ALA A 212 -7.78 -2.81 -14.74
CA ALA A 212 -7.43 -1.50 -14.18
C ALA A 212 -7.04 -0.49 -15.29
N LEU A 213 -6.34 -0.92 -16.35
CA LEU A 213 -5.99 -0.06 -17.47
C LEU A 213 -7.25 0.43 -18.20
N ALA A 214 -8.23 -0.45 -18.41
CA ALA A 214 -9.50 -0.10 -19.06
C ALA A 214 -10.38 0.84 -18.21
N ALA A 215 -10.18 0.85 -16.89
CA ALA A 215 -10.89 1.73 -15.97
C ALA A 215 -10.23 3.12 -15.82
N THR A 216 -9.05 3.35 -16.41
CA THR A 216 -8.22 4.55 -16.17
C THR A 216 -8.99 5.85 -16.23
N GLY A 217 -9.80 6.08 -17.28
CA GLY A 217 -10.55 7.33 -17.43
C GLY A 217 -11.44 7.65 -16.22
N ARG A 218 -12.24 6.67 -15.78
CA ARG A 218 -13.10 6.79 -14.59
C ARG A 218 -12.28 7.00 -13.31
N LEU A 219 -11.17 6.30 -13.15
CA LEU A 219 -10.30 6.43 -11.97
C LEU A 219 -9.65 7.81 -11.89
N LEU A 220 -9.20 8.37 -13.01
CA LEU A 220 -8.66 9.73 -13.05
C LEU A 220 -9.70 10.81 -12.70
N ARG A 221 -10.96 10.61 -13.07
CA ARG A 221 -12.06 11.50 -12.65
C ARG A 221 -12.27 11.46 -11.14
N GLN A 222 -12.16 10.29 -10.51
CA GLN A 222 -12.25 10.16 -9.05
C GLN A 222 -11.12 10.93 -8.34
N CYS A 223 -9.95 11.08 -8.99
CA CYS A 223 -8.86 11.94 -8.53
C CYS A 223 -9.03 13.43 -8.86
N GLY A 224 -10.19 13.85 -9.40
CA GLY A 224 -10.49 15.24 -9.72
C GLY A 224 -9.91 15.75 -11.05
N LEU A 225 -9.48 14.85 -11.95
CA LEU A 225 -9.05 15.22 -13.30
C LEU A 225 -10.24 15.09 -14.28
N GLU A 226 -10.65 16.17 -14.93
CA GLU A 226 -11.77 16.17 -15.88
C GLU A 226 -11.52 17.08 -17.07
N GLY A 227 -11.84 16.61 -18.29
CA GLY A 227 -11.79 17.44 -19.51
C GLY A 227 -10.40 17.95 -19.88
N VAL A 228 -9.34 17.33 -19.37
CA VAL A 228 -7.95 17.73 -19.58
C VAL A 228 -7.28 16.92 -20.70
N LYS A 229 -6.23 17.50 -21.30
CA LYS A 229 -5.30 16.75 -22.14
C LYS A 229 -4.44 15.84 -21.27
N VAL A 230 -4.21 14.61 -21.72
CA VAL A 230 -3.39 13.62 -20.99
C VAL A 230 -2.16 13.29 -21.83
N ALA A 231 -0.96 13.42 -21.27
CA ALA A 231 0.27 13.02 -21.92
C ALA A 231 0.63 11.59 -21.54
N VAL A 232 0.36 10.63 -22.43
CA VAL A 232 0.72 9.21 -22.25
C VAL A 232 2.15 9.03 -22.72
N LEU A 233 3.09 8.80 -21.81
CA LEU A 233 4.50 8.53 -22.12
C LEU A 233 4.75 7.02 -22.14
N SER A 234 5.34 6.53 -23.22
CA SER A 234 5.62 5.10 -23.45
C SER A 234 6.92 4.89 -24.23
N ASN A 235 7.28 3.64 -24.50
CA ASN A 235 8.24 3.24 -25.54
C ASN A 235 7.51 2.58 -26.73
N PRO A 236 8.18 2.33 -27.88
CA PRO A 236 7.51 1.80 -29.07
C PRO A 236 6.85 0.44 -28.87
N ASP A 237 7.50 -0.46 -28.12
CA ASP A 237 7.01 -1.81 -27.89
C ASP A 237 5.72 -1.81 -27.07
N ILE A 238 5.73 -1.11 -25.94
CA ILE A 238 4.58 -0.97 -25.05
C ILE A 238 3.46 -0.15 -25.71
N GLU A 239 3.82 0.88 -26.50
CA GLU A 239 2.84 1.67 -27.24
C GLU A 239 2.04 0.78 -28.20
N SER A 240 2.75 -0.07 -28.96
CA SER A 240 2.14 -0.95 -29.94
C SER A 240 1.17 -1.97 -29.34
N LEU A 241 1.42 -2.38 -28.09
CA LEU A 241 0.63 -3.39 -27.37
C LEU A 241 -0.58 -2.77 -26.66
N HIS A 242 -0.35 -1.68 -25.90
CA HIS A 242 -1.27 -1.28 -24.82
C HIS A 242 -1.83 0.14 -24.98
N ALA A 243 -1.17 1.03 -25.73
CA ALA A 243 -1.57 2.44 -25.78
C ALA A 243 -2.95 2.64 -26.43
N ALA A 244 -3.31 1.84 -27.44
CA ALA A 244 -4.61 1.96 -28.10
C ALA A 244 -5.78 1.70 -27.13
N GLY A 245 -5.67 0.68 -26.28
CA GLY A 245 -6.67 0.36 -25.26
C GLY A 245 -6.82 1.50 -24.25
N LEU A 246 -5.70 1.98 -23.72
CA LEU A 246 -5.67 3.10 -22.77
C LEU A 246 -6.24 4.40 -23.37
N VAL A 247 -5.85 4.74 -24.59
CA VAL A 247 -6.34 5.94 -25.29
C VAL A 247 -7.86 5.90 -25.49
N ASN A 248 -8.40 4.74 -25.84
CA ASN A 248 -9.83 4.56 -26.01
C ASN A 248 -10.57 4.68 -24.67
N ALA A 249 -10.05 4.09 -23.60
CA ALA A 249 -10.61 4.21 -22.25
C ALA A 249 -10.63 5.69 -21.79
N LEU A 250 -9.52 6.41 -21.95
CA LEU A 250 -9.43 7.83 -21.62
C LEU A 250 -10.43 8.68 -22.43
N ARG A 251 -10.55 8.44 -23.74
CA ARG A 251 -11.50 9.19 -24.59
C ARG A 251 -12.95 8.92 -24.23
N ALA A 252 -13.30 7.69 -23.87
CA ALA A 252 -14.65 7.33 -23.44
C ALA A 252 -15.08 8.14 -22.21
N ASP A 253 -14.12 8.50 -21.35
CA ASP A 253 -14.31 9.37 -20.19
C ASP A 253 -13.93 10.84 -20.46
N GLY A 254 -13.96 11.29 -21.72
CA GLY A 254 -13.90 12.71 -22.08
C GLY A 254 -12.53 13.38 -21.93
N PHE A 255 -11.44 12.62 -21.85
CA PHE A 255 -10.07 13.16 -21.90
C PHE A 255 -9.58 13.32 -23.35
N ASP A 256 -8.58 14.18 -23.57
CA ASP A 256 -7.84 14.30 -24.84
C ASP A 256 -6.41 13.71 -24.70
N PRO A 257 -6.25 12.37 -24.78
CA PRO A 257 -4.94 11.74 -24.64
C PRO A 257 -4.08 11.93 -25.90
N ARG A 258 -2.79 12.18 -25.67
CA ARG A 258 -1.73 12.21 -26.69
C ARG A 258 -0.58 11.30 -26.24
N VAL A 259 -0.11 10.46 -27.14
CA VAL A 259 0.98 9.53 -26.88
C VAL A 259 2.31 10.19 -27.25
N PHE A 260 3.30 10.05 -26.38
CA PHE A 260 4.68 10.50 -26.56
C PHE A 260 5.63 9.35 -26.32
N THR A 261 6.52 9.12 -27.27
CA THR A 261 7.32 7.89 -27.30
C THR A 261 8.78 8.22 -27.06
N MET A 262 9.38 7.59 -26.06
CA MET A 262 10.84 7.57 -25.88
C MET A 262 11.43 6.28 -26.44
N PRO A 263 12.67 6.28 -26.96
CA PRO A 263 13.33 5.04 -27.36
C PRO A 263 13.43 4.05 -26.20
N GLU A 264 13.40 2.76 -26.52
CA GLU A 264 13.43 1.67 -25.55
C GLU A 264 14.85 1.40 -25.03
N GLY A 265 14.96 1.23 -23.70
CA GLY A 265 16.16 0.75 -23.03
C GLY A 265 16.76 1.77 -22.07
N GLU A 266 17.47 1.26 -21.06
CA GLU A 266 18.12 2.06 -20.00
C GLU A 266 19.07 3.12 -20.60
N GLN A 267 19.76 2.82 -21.71
CA GLN A 267 20.65 3.77 -22.38
C GLN A 267 19.96 5.06 -22.86
N HIS A 268 18.64 5.06 -22.95
CA HIS A 268 17.84 6.24 -23.32
C HIS A 268 17.21 6.96 -22.14
N LYS A 269 17.39 6.46 -20.92
CA LYS A 269 16.98 7.07 -19.66
C LYS A 269 17.91 8.25 -19.31
N THR A 270 17.88 9.31 -20.13
CA THR A 270 18.86 10.41 -20.08
C THR A 270 18.19 11.78 -20.08
N LEU A 271 18.93 12.82 -19.66
CA LEU A 271 18.48 14.21 -19.75
C LEU A 271 18.17 14.67 -21.18
N GLU A 272 18.81 14.08 -22.20
CA GLU A 272 18.54 14.42 -23.59
C GLU A 272 17.16 13.91 -24.04
N THR A 273 16.78 12.69 -23.64
CA THR A 273 15.43 12.17 -23.86
C THR A 273 14.39 13.06 -23.18
N VAL A 274 14.64 13.45 -21.93
CA VAL A 274 13.78 14.36 -21.16
C VAL A 274 13.62 15.71 -21.86
N ARG A 275 14.71 16.30 -22.37
CA ARG A 275 14.69 17.55 -23.13
C ARG A 275 13.81 17.48 -24.39
N ARG A 276 13.89 16.37 -25.13
CA ARG A 276 13.03 16.13 -26.30
C ARG A 276 11.57 16.05 -25.89
N LEU A 277 11.25 15.25 -24.86
CA LEU A 277 9.89 15.12 -24.33
C LEU A 277 9.29 16.47 -23.93
N TYR A 278 10.05 17.37 -23.31
CA TYR A 278 9.55 18.73 -23.02
C TYR A 278 9.14 19.50 -24.27
N SER A 279 9.93 19.39 -25.33
CA SER A 279 9.66 20.07 -26.61
C SER A 279 8.37 19.54 -27.23
N ASP A 280 8.19 18.21 -27.20
CA ASP A 280 7.01 17.55 -27.74
C ASP A 280 5.75 17.90 -26.94
N LEU A 281 5.84 17.90 -25.60
CA LEU A 281 4.75 18.28 -24.70
C LEU A 281 4.30 19.74 -24.93
N LEU A 282 5.26 20.67 -25.07
CA LEU A 282 4.96 22.07 -25.38
C LEU A 282 4.32 22.22 -26.77
N ALA A 283 4.81 21.50 -27.77
CA ALA A 283 4.26 21.53 -29.13
C ALA A 283 2.81 20.99 -29.18
N ALA A 284 2.49 19.99 -28.37
CA ALA A 284 1.13 19.47 -28.20
C ALA A 284 0.22 20.38 -27.34
N GLY A 285 0.78 21.44 -26.76
CA GLY A 285 0.08 22.37 -25.90
C GLY A 285 -0.41 21.72 -24.60
N MET A 286 0.41 20.84 -24.00
CA MET A 286 0.19 20.35 -22.65
C MET A 286 0.40 21.49 -21.66
N ASP A 287 -0.45 21.57 -20.64
CA ASP A 287 -0.42 22.64 -19.66
C ASP A 287 -0.24 22.09 -18.23
N ARG A 288 -0.33 22.97 -17.22
CA ARG A 288 -0.10 22.59 -15.82
C ARG A 288 -1.13 21.60 -15.26
N ARG A 289 -2.28 21.46 -15.91
CA ARG A 289 -3.34 20.51 -15.53
C ARG A 289 -3.25 19.21 -16.31
N SER A 290 -2.43 19.14 -17.36
CA SER A 290 -2.23 17.94 -18.15
C SER A 290 -1.45 16.89 -17.34
N PRO A 291 -2.06 15.76 -16.92
CA PRO A 291 -1.30 14.68 -16.29
C PRO A 291 -0.31 14.06 -17.28
N VAL A 292 0.87 13.72 -16.76
CA VAL A 292 1.79 12.78 -17.40
C VAL A 292 1.46 11.39 -16.89
N LEU A 293 0.99 10.52 -17.78
CA LEU A 293 0.69 9.12 -17.50
C LEU A 293 1.81 8.24 -18.07
N ALA A 294 2.55 7.56 -17.21
CA ALA A 294 3.59 6.62 -17.61
C ALA A 294 2.98 5.25 -17.92
N LEU A 295 3.08 4.79 -19.17
CA LEU A 295 2.69 3.44 -19.58
C LEU A 295 3.95 2.67 -19.99
N GLY A 296 4.46 1.82 -19.10
CA GLY A 296 5.69 1.05 -19.36
C GLY A 296 6.36 0.48 -18.11
N GLY A 297 7.54 -0.10 -18.27
CA GLY A 297 8.37 -0.58 -17.14
C GLY A 297 9.14 0.54 -16.44
N GLY A 298 10.07 0.15 -15.55
CA GLY A 298 10.84 1.06 -14.67
C GLY A 298 11.49 2.26 -15.38
N VAL A 299 12.09 2.03 -16.56
CA VAL A 299 12.71 3.08 -17.39
C VAL A 299 11.72 4.18 -17.77
N VAL A 300 10.54 3.78 -18.23
CA VAL A 300 9.48 4.71 -18.66
C VAL A 300 8.90 5.40 -17.43
N THR A 301 8.61 4.66 -16.36
CA THR A 301 8.03 5.23 -15.13
C THR A 301 8.96 6.27 -14.50
N ASP A 302 10.26 5.99 -14.41
CA ASP A 302 11.24 6.94 -13.85
C ASP A 302 11.41 8.17 -14.73
N THR A 303 11.54 7.99 -16.04
CA THR A 303 11.70 9.12 -16.97
C THR A 303 10.46 10.00 -16.98
N ALA A 304 9.27 9.39 -17.04
CA ALA A 304 8.00 10.10 -17.03
C ALA A 304 7.73 10.79 -15.69
N GLY A 305 8.10 10.16 -14.57
CA GLY A 305 8.02 10.78 -13.25
C GLY A 305 8.91 12.02 -13.16
N PHE A 306 10.14 11.93 -13.67
CA PHE A 306 11.06 13.07 -13.68
C PHE A 306 10.57 14.20 -14.59
N VAL A 307 10.02 13.86 -15.76
CA VAL A 307 9.33 14.80 -16.65
C VAL A 307 8.16 15.45 -15.90
N ALA A 308 7.30 14.68 -15.23
CA ALA A 308 6.15 15.20 -14.50
C ALA A 308 6.54 16.11 -13.32
N ALA A 309 7.68 15.84 -12.68
CA ALA A 309 8.19 16.63 -11.56
C ALA A 309 8.70 18.02 -11.99
N THR A 310 9.24 18.13 -13.20
CA THR A 310 10.04 19.29 -13.62
C THR A 310 9.38 20.08 -14.76
N TYR A 311 8.59 19.43 -15.62
CA TYR A 311 7.82 20.08 -16.67
C TYR A 311 6.86 21.10 -16.06
N LEU A 312 6.93 22.36 -16.53
CA LEU A 312 6.17 23.49 -15.99
C LEU A 312 6.25 23.66 -14.45
N ARG A 313 7.33 23.17 -13.83
CA ARG A 313 7.56 23.10 -12.38
C ARG A 313 6.63 22.15 -11.62
N GLY A 314 6.15 21.11 -12.30
CA GLY A 314 5.31 20.08 -11.71
C GLY A 314 3.94 20.03 -12.36
N VAL A 315 3.57 18.85 -12.85
CA VAL A 315 2.24 18.49 -13.34
C VAL A 315 1.77 17.20 -12.65
N PRO A 316 0.47 16.84 -12.70
CA PRO A 316 0.01 15.57 -12.14
C PRO A 316 0.74 14.38 -12.79
N TYR A 317 1.01 13.33 -12.01
CA TYR A 317 1.72 12.14 -12.45
C TYR A 317 0.87 10.90 -12.21
N VAL A 318 0.68 10.05 -13.21
CA VAL A 318 -0.07 8.79 -13.11
C VAL A 318 0.84 7.66 -13.57
N VAL A 319 0.80 6.52 -12.89
CA VAL A 319 1.66 5.37 -13.21
C VAL A 319 0.82 4.18 -13.62
N ALA A 320 1.08 3.62 -14.80
CA ALA A 320 0.53 2.35 -15.29
C ALA A 320 1.70 1.41 -15.63
N PRO A 321 2.34 0.80 -14.62
CA PRO A 321 3.47 -0.09 -14.84
C PRO A 321 3.07 -1.32 -15.65
N THR A 322 3.92 -1.72 -16.62
CA THR A 322 3.66 -2.87 -17.51
C THR A 322 4.62 -4.04 -17.28
N THR A 323 5.52 -3.94 -16.30
CA THR A 323 6.42 -5.03 -15.89
C THR A 323 6.17 -5.35 -14.44
N LEU A 324 6.31 -6.64 -14.06
CA LEU A 324 6.12 -7.05 -12.67
C LEU A 324 7.07 -6.29 -11.73
N LEU A 325 8.33 -6.12 -12.14
CA LEU A 325 9.32 -5.34 -11.40
C LEU A 325 8.82 -3.91 -11.12
N ALA A 326 8.27 -3.23 -12.11
CA ALA A 326 7.75 -1.87 -11.92
C ALA A 326 6.48 -1.85 -11.06
N MET A 327 5.63 -2.87 -11.17
CA MET A 327 4.42 -2.98 -10.35
C MET A 327 4.74 -3.08 -8.86
N VAL A 328 5.69 -3.94 -8.48
CA VAL A 328 5.99 -4.18 -7.05
C VAL A 328 7.04 -3.24 -6.48
N ASP A 329 7.95 -2.73 -7.33
CA ASP A 329 9.04 -1.86 -6.88
C ASP A 329 8.83 -0.42 -7.37
N SER A 330 9.21 -0.08 -8.61
CA SER A 330 9.38 1.34 -9.00
C SER A 330 8.11 2.20 -8.97
N SER A 331 6.91 1.61 -8.97
CA SER A 331 5.64 2.35 -8.90
C SER A 331 5.31 2.92 -7.50
N VAL A 332 6.00 2.46 -6.44
CA VAL A 332 5.79 2.90 -5.05
C VAL A 332 7.09 3.52 -4.50
N GLY A 333 6.97 4.68 -3.87
CA GLY A 333 8.09 5.36 -3.19
C GLY A 333 8.62 6.63 -3.86
N ALA A 334 7.89 7.17 -4.84
CA ALA A 334 8.03 8.52 -5.43
C ALA A 334 9.36 8.85 -6.11
N LYS A 335 10.31 7.94 -6.17
CA LYS A 335 11.59 8.17 -6.83
C LYS A 335 11.40 8.15 -8.33
N CYS A 336 11.93 9.16 -8.99
CA CYS A 336 12.00 9.23 -10.44
C CYS A 336 13.30 9.91 -10.84
N GLY A 337 13.86 9.56 -11.99
CA GLY A 337 15.14 10.10 -12.39
C GLY A 337 15.66 9.57 -13.70
N VAL A 338 16.84 10.06 -14.06
CA VAL A 338 17.58 9.69 -15.26
C VAL A 338 19.04 9.49 -14.94
N ASP A 339 19.70 8.76 -15.84
CA ASP A 339 21.09 8.39 -15.74
C ASP A 339 21.99 9.49 -16.33
N LEU A 340 23.20 9.53 -15.81
CA LEU A 340 24.33 10.27 -16.40
C LEU A 340 25.42 9.26 -16.82
N PRO A 341 26.36 9.65 -17.70
CA PRO A 341 27.53 8.83 -18.00
C PRO A 341 28.31 8.38 -16.75
N GLU A 342 28.26 9.17 -15.68
CA GLU A 342 28.91 8.89 -14.39
C GLU A 342 28.16 7.85 -13.54
N GLY A 343 26.89 7.55 -13.82
CA GLY A 343 26.13 6.58 -13.06
C GLY A 343 24.61 6.68 -13.20
N LYS A 344 23.94 5.63 -12.75
CA LYS A 344 22.49 5.49 -12.80
C LYS A 344 21.77 6.34 -11.76
N ASN A 345 20.59 6.85 -12.09
CA ASN A 345 19.67 7.55 -11.20
C ASN A 345 20.30 8.72 -10.40
N LEU A 346 21.39 9.30 -10.88
CA LEU A 346 22.11 10.37 -10.17
C LEU A 346 21.34 11.70 -10.19
N ILE A 347 20.45 11.89 -11.16
CA ILE A 347 19.63 13.09 -11.33
C ILE A 347 18.17 12.69 -11.27
N GLY A 348 17.42 13.26 -10.34
CA GLY A 348 16.03 12.86 -10.13
C GLY A 348 15.25 13.82 -9.24
N ALA A 349 14.03 13.39 -8.91
CA ALA A 349 13.12 14.08 -8.00
C ALA A 349 12.31 13.07 -7.19
N PHE A 350 11.78 13.52 -6.06
CA PHE A 350 10.68 12.83 -5.39
C PHE A 350 9.37 13.41 -5.93
N LYS A 351 8.58 12.59 -6.61
CA LYS A 351 7.31 12.97 -7.25
C LYS A 351 6.25 11.93 -6.93
N GLN A 352 5.32 12.30 -6.06
CA GLN A 352 4.17 11.45 -5.77
C GLN A 352 3.23 11.40 -6.99
N PRO A 353 2.72 10.21 -7.35
CA PRO A 353 1.65 10.10 -8.32
C PRO A 353 0.31 10.53 -7.70
N VAL A 354 -0.65 10.88 -8.56
CA VAL A 354 -2.06 11.04 -8.16
C VAL A 354 -2.77 9.69 -8.09
N GLY A 355 -2.19 8.65 -8.68
CA GLY A 355 -2.64 7.27 -8.58
C GLY A 355 -1.80 6.30 -9.41
N VAL A 356 -1.85 5.02 -9.05
CA VAL A 356 -1.09 3.93 -9.68
C VAL A 356 -2.05 2.82 -10.13
N LEU A 357 -1.86 2.29 -11.33
CA LEU A 357 -2.72 1.29 -11.97
C LEU A 357 -1.95 -0.02 -12.15
N LEU A 358 -2.20 -0.98 -11.27
CA LEU A 358 -1.61 -2.32 -11.33
C LEU A 358 -2.57 -3.28 -12.02
N ASP A 359 -2.49 -3.36 -13.35
CA ASP A 359 -3.28 -4.29 -14.14
C ASP A 359 -2.48 -5.57 -14.42
N PRO A 360 -2.75 -6.70 -13.73
CA PRO A 360 -2.00 -7.94 -13.93
C PRO A 360 -2.14 -8.48 -15.37
N ASP A 361 -3.20 -8.13 -16.09
CA ASP A 361 -3.43 -8.59 -17.47
C ASP A 361 -2.34 -8.08 -18.43
N LEU A 362 -1.64 -6.99 -18.07
CA LEU A 362 -0.51 -6.47 -18.85
C LEU A 362 0.68 -7.44 -18.88
N LEU A 363 0.81 -8.29 -17.84
CA LEU A 363 1.90 -9.24 -17.70
C LEU A 363 1.79 -10.42 -18.67
N ASP A 364 0.63 -10.66 -19.28
CA ASP A 364 0.43 -11.69 -20.30
C ASP A 364 1.32 -11.48 -21.55
N THR A 365 1.69 -10.22 -21.81
CA THR A 365 2.58 -9.84 -22.92
C THR A 365 4.04 -9.73 -22.51
N LEU A 366 4.35 -9.86 -21.22
CA LEU A 366 5.70 -9.69 -20.70
C LEU A 366 6.57 -10.92 -21.02
N PRO A 367 7.81 -10.74 -21.53
CA PRO A 367 8.69 -11.88 -21.76
C PRO A 367 8.89 -12.71 -20.47
N PRO A 368 8.84 -14.06 -20.51
CA PRO A 368 8.93 -14.88 -19.31
C PRO A 368 10.20 -14.66 -18.47
N ALA A 369 11.30 -14.25 -19.10
CA ALA A 369 12.52 -13.89 -18.38
C ALA A 369 12.39 -12.60 -17.55
N GLU A 370 11.70 -11.59 -18.09
CA GLU A 370 11.41 -10.33 -17.37
C GLU A 370 10.40 -10.56 -16.25
N LEU A 371 9.40 -11.43 -16.48
CA LEU A 371 8.46 -11.85 -15.44
C LEU A 371 9.20 -12.53 -14.28
N ARG A 372 10.04 -13.52 -14.59
CA ARG A 372 10.88 -14.19 -13.57
C ARG A 372 11.79 -13.20 -12.85
N ALA A 373 12.46 -12.29 -13.56
CA ALA A 373 13.28 -11.27 -12.91
C ALA A 373 12.46 -10.41 -11.93
N GLY A 374 11.23 -10.03 -12.29
CA GLY A 374 10.32 -9.33 -11.39
C GLY A 374 9.94 -10.12 -10.12
N MET A 375 9.88 -11.46 -10.19
CA MET A 375 9.60 -12.31 -9.02
C MET A 375 10.68 -12.20 -7.93
N ALA A 376 11.89 -11.75 -8.24
CA ALA A 376 12.93 -11.55 -7.23
C ALA A 376 12.53 -10.49 -6.19
N GLU A 377 11.91 -9.40 -6.64
CA GLU A 377 11.40 -8.35 -5.75
C GLU A 377 10.18 -8.80 -4.95
N VAL A 378 9.31 -9.61 -5.56
CA VAL A 378 8.20 -10.26 -4.86
C VAL A 378 8.69 -11.17 -3.74
N ALA A 379 9.68 -12.02 -4.04
CA ALA A 379 10.31 -12.90 -3.06
C ALA A 379 10.97 -12.10 -1.94
N LYS A 380 11.63 -10.98 -2.29
CA LYS A 380 12.21 -10.06 -1.31
C LYS A 380 11.15 -9.51 -0.37
N HIS A 381 10.01 -9.04 -0.87
CA HIS A 381 8.91 -8.54 -0.03
C HIS A 381 8.33 -9.63 0.89
N ALA A 382 8.14 -10.84 0.37
CA ALA A 382 7.71 -11.98 1.17
C ALA A 382 8.68 -12.26 2.34
N ILE A 383 9.99 -12.26 2.07
CA ILE A 383 11.04 -12.43 3.09
C ILE A 383 11.03 -11.29 4.11
N LEU A 384 10.77 -10.06 3.67
CA LEU A 384 10.87 -8.84 4.49
C LEU A 384 9.70 -8.64 5.45
N GLY A 385 8.47 -8.94 5.03
CA GLY A 385 7.31 -8.42 5.76
C GLY A 385 6.02 -9.23 5.70
N ASP A 386 5.96 -10.33 4.96
CA ASP A 386 4.69 -11.07 4.81
C ASP A 386 4.90 -12.60 4.79
N GLU A 387 4.62 -13.24 5.93
CA GLU A 387 4.70 -14.70 6.09
C GLU A 387 3.64 -15.42 5.25
N HIS A 388 2.45 -14.84 5.08
CA HIS A 388 1.39 -15.47 4.29
C HIS A 388 1.76 -15.48 2.80
N LEU A 389 2.29 -14.38 2.28
CA LEU A 389 2.85 -14.27 0.94
C LEU A 389 4.01 -15.26 0.76
N PHE A 390 4.91 -15.36 1.75
CA PHE A 390 6.02 -16.32 1.70
C PHE A 390 5.51 -17.75 1.54
N GLU A 391 4.56 -18.18 2.38
CA GLU A 391 3.99 -19.52 2.31
C GLU A 391 3.19 -19.73 1.02
N MET A 392 2.48 -18.72 0.53
CA MET A 392 1.78 -18.80 -0.75
C MET A 392 2.74 -19.05 -1.92
N LEU A 393 3.83 -18.29 -2.00
CA LEU A 393 4.84 -18.42 -3.07
C LEU A 393 5.64 -19.73 -2.97
N MET A 394 5.73 -20.33 -1.78
CA MET A 394 6.34 -21.65 -1.61
C MET A 394 5.49 -22.79 -2.19
N HIS A 395 4.18 -22.61 -2.32
CA HIS A 395 3.23 -23.68 -2.68
C HIS A 395 2.47 -23.44 -4.01
N ALA A 396 2.46 -22.22 -4.53
CA ALA A 396 1.74 -21.84 -5.75
C ALA A 396 2.68 -21.55 -6.93
N PRO A 397 2.23 -21.77 -8.19
CA PRO A 397 3.02 -21.45 -9.37
C PRO A 397 3.24 -19.94 -9.50
N ALA A 398 4.36 -19.55 -10.13
CA ALA A 398 4.86 -18.18 -10.30
C ALA A 398 3.99 -17.25 -11.18
N THR A 399 2.71 -17.56 -11.39
CA THR A 399 1.80 -16.71 -12.15
C THR A 399 1.27 -15.58 -11.25
N PRO A 400 1.42 -14.31 -11.65
CA PRO A 400 0.82 -13.19 -10.93
C PRO A 400 -0.69 -13.29 -10.82
N ALA A 401 -1.17 -13.33 -9.59
CA ALA A 401 -2.58 -13.17 -9.24
C ALA A 401 -2.74 -11.86 -8.47
N ALA A 402 -3.93 -11.25 -8.57
CA ALA A 402 -4.21 -9.96 -7.94
C ALA A 402 -3.94 -9.98 -6.42
N ASP A 403 -4.32 -11.06 -5.75
CA ASP A 403 -4.24 -11.19 -4.29
C ASP A 403 -2.81 -11.09 -3.77
N TRP A 404 -1.87 -11.85 -4.34
CA TRP A 404 -0.49 -11.81 -3.88
C TRP A 404 0.23 -10.56 -4.40
N LEU A 405 -0.13 -10.03 -5.57
CA LEU A 405 0.42 -8.77 -6.06
C LEU A 405 0.10 -7.63 -5.08
N ALA A 406 -1.13 -7.56 -4.58
CA ALA A 406 -1.53 -6.59 -3.57
C ALA A 406 -0.72 -6.77 -2.27
N ALA A 407 -0.58 -8.01 -1.78
CA ALA A 407 0.23 -8.31 -0.61
C ALA A 407 1.70 -7.90 -0.78
N ALA A 408 2.30 -8.23 -1.93
CA ALA A 408 3.68 -7.86 -2.24
C ALA A 408 3.87 -6.34 -2.29
N VAL A 409 2.91 -5.60 -2.84
CA VAL A 409 2.95 -4.13 -2.88
C VAL A 409 2.75 -3.55 -1.47
N GLN A 410 1.85 -4.13 -0.67
CA GLN A 410 1.57 -3.67 0.71
C GLN A 410 2.83 -3.65 1.58
N VAL A 411 3.69 -4.68 1.50
CA VAL A 411 4.98 -4.69 2.21
C VAL A 411 5.81 -3.44 1.89
N LYS A 412 5.83 -3.01 0.62
CA LYS A 412 6.57 -1.82 0.23
C LYS A 412 5.88 -0.53 0.69
N ILE A 413 4.55 -0.49 0.67
CA ILE A 413 3.76 0.62 1.21
C ILE A 413 4.13 0.83 2.69
N ASP A 414 4.02 -0.21 3.51
CA ASP A 414 4.29 -0.14 4.96
C ASP A 414 5.70 0.41 5.24
N VAL A 415 6.70 -0.05 4.48
CA VAL A 415 8.09 0.40 4.64
C VAL A 415 8.29 1.85 4.16
N VAL A 416 7.61 2.27 3.09
CA VAL A 416 7.68 3.63 2.57
C VAL A 416 6.96 4.62 3.49
N GLU A 417 5.82 4.25 4.05
CA GLU A 417 5.06 5.09 4.98
C GLU A 417 5.83 5.35 6.28
N GLU A 418 6.51 4.32 6.79
CA GLU A 418 7.35 4.45 7.98
C GLU A 418 8.61 5.30 7.75
N ASP A 419 9.18 5.26 6.54
CA ASP A 419 10.40 6.01 6.19
C ASP A 419 10.36 6.58 4.75
N PRO A 420 9.59 7.67 4.52
CA PRO A 420 9.37 8.22 3.18
C PRO A 420 10.64 8.77 2.50
N LEU A 421 11.65 9.16 3.31
CA LEU A 421 12.87 9.84 2.86
C LEU A 421 14.15 9.00 3.04
N GLU A 422 14.03 7.71 3.32
CA GLU A 422 15.14 6.74 3.41
C GLU A 422 16.22 7.07 4.45
N GLN A 423 15.80 7.45 5.66
CA GLN A 423 16.71 7.78 6.75
C GLN A 423 16.89 6.63 7.77
N GLY A 424 16.14 5.53 7.65
CA GLY A 424 16.11 4.46 8.63
C GLY A 424 15.65 3.12 8.05
N ARG A 425 14.44 2.68 8.43
CA ARG A 425 13.93 1.33 8.17
C ARG A 425 13.90 0.98 6.69
N ARG A 426 13.66 1.93 5.78
CA ARG A 426 13.58 1.67 4.34
C ARG A 426 14.85 1.07 3.74
N ALA A 427 15.97 1.17 4.46
CA ALA A 427 17.20 0.46 4.12
C ALA A 427 17.02 -1.06 3.96
N ILE A 428 16.06 -1.70 4.66
CA ILE A 428 15.83 -3.15 4.56
C ILE A 428 15.39 -3.60 3.16
N LEU A 429 14.75 -2.72 2.38
CA LEU A 429 14.40 -3.00 0.97
C LEU A 429 15.65 -3.28 0.11
N ASN A 430 16.84 -2.92 0.60
CA ASN A 430 18.11 -3.22 -0.07
C ASN A 430 18.65 -4.62 0.25
N PHE A 431 17.84 -5.52 0.81
CA PHE A 431 18.23 -6.92 0.96
C PHE A 431 18.67 -7.51 -0.39
N GLY A 432 19.88 -8.08 -0.42
CA GLY A 432 20.56 -8.54 -1.63
C GLY A 432 21.19 -7.45 -2.53
N HIS A 433 20.78 -6.19 -2.44
CA HIS A 433 21.14 -5.15 -3.42
C HIS A 433 22.63 -4.76 -3.39
N THR A 434 23.28 -4.87 -2.24
CA THR A 434 24.72 -4.56 -2.14
C THR A 434 25.56 -5.54 -3.00
N PHE A 435 25.16 -6.80 -3.05
CA PHE A 435 25.75 -7.80 -3.94
C PHE A 435 25.25 -7.63 -5.38
N ALA A 436 23.95 -7.40 -5.56
CA ALA A 436 23.34 -7.24 -6.89
C ALA A 436 24.01 -6.11 -7.71
N HIS A 437 24.16 -4.93 -7.12
CA HIS A 437 24.79 -3.80 -7.81
C HIS A 437 26.24 -4.09 -8.23
N ALA A 438 26.99 -4.82 -7.41
CA ALA A 438 28.35 -5.23 -7.76
C ALA A 438 28.35 -6.23 -8.94
N LEU A 439 27.42 -7.20 -8.95
CA LEU A 439 27.24 -8.12 -10.07
C LEU A 439 26.86 -7.38 -11.35
N GLU A 440 25.89 -6.47 -11.30
CA GLU A 440 25.47 -5.65 -12.44
C GLU A 440 26.64 -4.83 -13.00
N GLN A 441 27.40 -4.15 -12.14
CA GLN A 441 28.55 -3.35 -12.58
C GLN A 441 29.66 -4.20 -13.21
N VAL A 442 30.07 -5.29 -12.55
CA VAL A 442 31.18 -6.13 -13.02
C VAL A 442 30.80 -6.93 -14.27
N SER A 443 29.53 -7.31 -14.39
CA SER A 443 28.97 -7.96 -15.59
C SER A 443 28.68 -6.98 -16.73
N GLN A 444 28.90 -5.67 -16.54
CA GLN A 444 28.56 -4.63 -17.50
C GLN A 444 27.08 -4.64 -17.89
N TYR A 445 26.21 -4.90 -16.90
CA TYR A 445 24.75 -4.94 -17.03
C TYR A 445 24.21 -6.01 -17.99
N THR A 446 24.97 -7.11 -18.18
CA THR A 446 24.52 -8.30 -18.93
C THR A 446 23.62 -9.22 -18.11
N ILE A 447 23.71 -9.13 -16.78
CA ILE A 447 22.80 -9.79 -15.84
C ILE A 447 21.61 -8.87 -15.57
N ARG A 448 20.37 -9.40 -15.62
CA ARG A 448 19.18 -8.60 -15.29
C ARG A 448 19.17 -8.24 -13.81
N HIS A 449 18.57 -7.10 -13.49
CA HIS A 449 18.46 -6.62 -12.12
C HIS A 449 17.88 -7.67 -11.15
N GLY A 450 16.73 -8.25 -11.48
CA GLY A 450 16.10 -9.27 -10.63
C GLY A 450 16.92 -10.56 -10.46
N GLU A 451 17.64 -10.98 -11.50
CA GLU A 451 18.57 -12.12 -11.43
C GLU A 451 19.73 -11.81 -10.46
N ALA A 452 20.31 -10.61 -10.56
CA ALA A 452 21.35 -10.13 -9.66
C ALA A 452 20.85 -9.98 -8.21
N VAL A 453 19.62 -9.50 -8.00
CA VAL A 453 18.99 -9.38 -6.68
C VAL A 453 18.76 -10.76 -6.06
N ALA A 454 18.28 -11.75 -6.81
CA ALA A 454 18.08 -13.11 -6.30
C ALA A 454 19.39 -13.78 -5.85
N VAL A 455 20.45 -13.69 -6.68
CA VAL A 455 21.79 -14.16 -6.31
C VAL A 455 22.34 -13.35 -5.12
N GLY A 456 22.10 -12.04 -5.11
CA GLY A 456 22.50 -11.16 -4.03
C GLY A 456 21.82 -11.48 -2.70
N MET A 457 20.54 -11.85 -2.70
CA MET A 457 19.83 -12.33 -1.50
C MET A 457 20.43 -13.64 -0.99
N THR A 458 20.84 -14.53 -1.89
CA THR A 458 21.54 -15.77 -1.53
C THR A 458 22.88 -15.46 -0.84
N ALA A 459 23.68 -14.54 -1.39
CA ALA A 459 24.93 -14.10 -0.78
C ALA A 459 24.72 -13.41 0.57
N ALA A 460 23.73 -12.49 0.67
CA ALA A 460 23.41 -11.82 1.93
C ALA A 460 22.92 -12.80 3.02
N THR A 461 22.18 -13.82 2.63
CA THR A 461 21.72 -14.89 3.53
C THR A 461 22.91 -15.75 4.01
N HIS A 462 23.81 -16.15 3.10
CA HIS A 462 25.02 -16.89 3.47
C HIS A 462 25.91 -16.07 4.40
N LEU A 463 26.11 -14.78 4.10
CA LEU A 463 26.81 -13.84 4.97
C LEU A 463 26.19 -13.84 6.38
N SER A 464 24.86 -13.83 6.47
CA SER A 464 24.14 -13.84 7.75
C SER A 464 24.37 -15.13 8.54
N VAL A 465 24.44 -16.28 7.87
CA VAL A 465 24.77 -17.58 8.50
C VAL A 465 26.22 -17.58 9.00
N GLN A 466 27.18 -17.14 8.19
CA GLN A 466 28.59 -17.11 8.59
C GLN A 466 28.86 -16.10 9.71
N ALA A 467 28.09 -15.02 9.77
CA ALA A 467 28.11 -14.06 10.88
C ALA A 467 27.44 -14.57 12.16
N GLY A 468 26.82 -15.77 12.15
CA GLY A 468 26.10 -16.34 13.30
C GLY A 468 24.76 -15.66 13.60
N LEU A 469 24.21 -14.89 12.65
CA LEU A 469 22.95 -14.16 12.79
C LEU A 469 21.74 -14.97 12.31
N CYS A 470 21.94 -15.84 11.31
CA CYS A 470 20.88 -16.60 10.66
C CYS A 470 21.06 -18.12 10.85
N SER A 471 19.95 -18.83 11.03
CA SER A 471 19.98 -20.29 11.07
C SER A 471 20.18 -20.90 9.66
N PRO A 472 20.90 -22.03 9.52
CA PRO A 472 20.98 -22.76 8.26
C PRO A 472 19.61 -23.18 7.71
N SER A 473 18.63 -23.41 8.58
CA SER A 473 17.24 -23.72 8.18
C SER A 473 16.54 -22.53 7.51
N THR A 474 16.68 -21.32 8.06
CA THR A 474 16.14 -20.09 7.44
C THR A 474 16.81 -19.86 6.09
N ALA A 475 18.12 -20.04 6.01
CA ALA A 475 18.85 -19.94 4.75
C ALA A 475 18.34 -20.93 3.68
N GLN A 476 18.06 -22.17 4.09
CA GLN A 476 17.47 -23.16 3.20
C GLN A 476 16.07 -22.78 2.74
N ARG A 477 15.23 -22.19 3.60
CA ARG A 477 13.88 -21.70 3.21
C ARG A 477 13.98 -20.59 2.17
N VAL A 478 14.85 -19.60 2.38
CA VAL A 478 15.10 -18.52 1.38
C VAL A 478 15.54 -19.11 0.05
N ARG A 479 16.52 -20.02 0.06
CA ARG A 479 16.99 -20.69 -1.16
C ARG A 479 15.86 -21.47 -1.85
N SER A 480 15.07 -22.22 -1.09
CA SER A 480 13.94 -22.99 -1.62
C SER A 480 12.88 -22.10 -2.26
N LEU A 481 12.56 -20.95 -1.68
CA LEU A 481 11.66 -19.96 -2.29
C LEU A 481 12.21 -19.49 -3.64
N LEU A 482 13.46 -19.02 -3.67
CA LEU A 482 14.06 -18.49 -4.91
C LEU A 482 14.11 -19.55 -6.01
N THR A 483 14.60 -20.76 -5.70
CA THR A 483 14.63 -21.86 -6.67
C THR A 483 13.23 -22.28 -7.11
N GLY A 484 12.24 -22.31 -6.21
CA GLY A 484 10.85 -22.64 -6.52
C GLY A 484 10.20 -21.66 -7.49
N LEU A 485 10.59 -20.38 -7.43
CA LEU A 485 10.18 -19.33 -8.36
C LEU A 485 10.97 -19.33 -9.68
N GLY A 486 11.92 -20.25 -9.85
CA GLY A 486 12.80 -20.32 -11.03
C GLY A 486 13.82 -19.19 -11.10
N LEU A 487 14.16 -18.59 -9.94
CA LEU A 487 15.19 -17.56 -9.82
C LEU A 487 16.58 -18.20 -9.64
N PRO A 488 17.64 -17.55 -10.17
CA PRO A 488 19.00 -17.99 -9.95
C PRO A 488 19.40 -17.78 -8.49
N VAL A 489 20.09 -18.77 -7.91
CA VAL A 489 20.69 -18.66 -6.57
C VAL A 489 22.21 -18.59 -6.64
N ARG A 490 22.77 -18.82 -7.83
CA ARG A 490 24.18 -18.72 -8.17
C ARG A 490 24.37 -17.97 -9.48
N VAL A 491 25.57 -17.45 -9.72
CA VAL A 491 25.89 -16.76 -10.97
C VAL A 491 25.82 -17.72 -12.17
N ASP A 492 26.26 -18.97 -12.01
CA ASP A 492 26.25 -19.99 -13.08
C ASP A 492 24.83 -20.39 -13.53
N ASP A 493 23.82 -20.11 -12.70
CA ASP A 493 22.42 -20.36 -13.07
C ASP A 493 21.92 -19.34 -14.13
N ILE A 494 22.69 -18.27 -14.38
CA ILE A 494 22.32 -17.15 -15.26
C ILE A 494 23.01 -17.33 -16.62
N ASN A 495 22.23 -17.71 -17.63
CA ASN A 495 22.77 -17.96 -18.99
C ASN A 495 23.47 -16.75 -19.63
N SER A 496 23.10 -15.52 -19.27
CA SER A 496 23.72 -14.29 -19.81
C SER A 496 24.90 -13.79 -18.99
N ALA A 497 25.20 -14.42 -17.85
CA ALA A 497 26.31 -14.00 -17.01
C ALA A 497 27.66 -14.27 -17.68
N PRO A 498 28.62 -13.33 -17.63
CA PRO A 498 29.99 -13.62 -18.00
C PRO A 498 30.61 -14.59 -17.00
N ASP A 499 31.72 -15.23 -17.38
CA ASP A 499 32.52 -16.01 -16.43
C ASP A 499 33.10 -15.07 -15.36
N LEU A 500 32.60 -15.22 -14.14
CA LEU A 500 33.04 -14.49 -12.95
C LEU A 500 33.87 -15.38 -11.99
N SER A 501 34.25 -16.57 -12.43
CA SER A 501 35.09 -17.50 -11.64
C SER A 501 36.37 -16.81 -11.19
N GLY A 502 36.67 -16.89 -9.88
CA GLY A 502 37.86 -16.25 -9.30
C GLY A 502 37.83 -14.71 -9.24
N ARG A 503 36.71 -14.06 -9.57
CA ARG A 503 36.56 -12.59 -9.55
C ARG A 503 35.96 -12.02 -8.25
N ALA A 504 35.93 -12.80 -7.17
CA ALA A 504 35.42 -12.35 -5.87
C ALA A 504 36.08 -11.04 -5.37
N GLY A 505 37.39 -10.87 -5.61
CA GLY A 505 38.12 -9.65 -5.27
C GLY A 505 37.67 -8.42 -6.08
N ASP A 506 37.38 -8.59 -7.37
CA ASP A 506 36.87 -7.51 -8.23
C ASP A 506 35.46 -7.08 -7.80
N LEU A 507 34.62 -8.06 -7.43
CA LEU A 507 33.26 -7.83 -6.95
C LEU A 507 33.25 -7.12 -5.58
N LEU A 508 34.13 -7.51 -4.66
CA LEU A 508 34.33 -6.79 -3.40
C LEU A 508 34.81 -5.35 -3.65
N ALA A 509 35.74 -5.15 -4.59
CA ALA A 509 36.22 -3.81 -4.95
C ALA A 509 35.09 -2.94 -5.56
N ALA A 510 34.21 -3.53 -6.37
CA ALA A 510 33.06 -2.87 -6.97
C ALA A 510 32.06 -2.36 -5.91
N MET A 511 31.84 -3.10 -4.82
CA MET A 511 30.99 -2.65 -3.70
C MET A 511 31.47 -1.32 -3.07
N GLY A 512 32.76 -1.01 -3.17
CA GLY A 512 33.38 0.16 -2.55
C GLY A 512 33.49 1.42 -3.43
N THR A 513 33.19 1.33 -4.73
CA THR A 513 33.43 2.43 -5.69
C THR A 513 32.57 3.67 -5.44
N ASP A 514 31.34 3.49 -4.98
CA ASP A 514 30.41 4.60 -4.68
C ASP A 514 30.71 5.25 -3.30
N LYS A 515 31.28 4.48 -2.36
CA LYS A 515 31.44 4.87 -0.94
C LYS A 515 32.80 5.48 -0.61
N LYS A 516 33.85 5.22 -1.41
CA LYS A 516 35.18 5.87 -1.26
C LYS A 516 35.14 7.40 -1.37
N ARG A 517 34.16 7.97 -2.08
CA ARG A 517 34.00 9.42 -2.23
C ARG A 517 33.39 10.12 -1.01
N ARG A 518 32.72 9.38 -0.11
CA ARG A 518 31.99 9.95 1.05
C ARG A 518 32.55 9.51 2.42
N GLY A 519 33.65 8.75 2.45
CA GLY A 519 34.17 8.18 3.71
C GLY A 519 33.16 7.26 4.41
N ALA A 520 32.19 6.71 3.66
CA ALA A 520 31.06 5.99 4.20
C ALA A 520 31.40 4.50 4.41
N VAL A 521 31.02 3.95 5.56
CA VAL A 521 31.16 2.53 5.88
C VAL A 521 30.18 1.71 5.04
N LEU A 522 30.64 0.60 4.46
CA LEU A 522 29.78 -0.37 3.78
C LEU A 522 28.75 -0.92 4.77
N ARG A 523 27.48 -0.94 4.37
CA ARG A 523 26.36 -1.42 5.15
C ARG A 523 25.73 -2.56 4.38
N PHE A 524 25.39 -3.63 5.07
CA PHE A 524 24.75 -4.82 4.52
C PHE A 524 23.42 -5.03 5.22
N VAL A 525 22.38 -5.30 4.44
CA VAL A 525 21.13 -5.81 4.98
C VAL A 525 21.31 -7.31 5.12
N VAL A 526 21.17 -7.81 6.34
CA VAL A 526 21.32 -9.22 6.73
C VAL A 526 20.01 -9.71 7.33
N ILE A 527 19.79 -11.01 7.29
CA ILE A 527 18.58 -11.67 7.78
C ILE A 527 18.91 -12.42 9.07
N GLU A 528 18.08 -12.28 10.10
CA GLU A 528 18.18 -13.04 11.35
C GLU A 528 17.22 -14.24 11.30
N ASP A 529 15.97 -13.96 10.94
CA ASP A 529 14.96 -14.94 10.55
C ASP A 529 14.03 -14.32 9.49
N LEU A 530 13.07 -15.09 8.96
CA LEU A 530 12.05 -14.50 8.09
C LEU A 530 11.34 -13.33 8.79
N GLN A 531 11.07 -12.27 8.02
CA GLN A 531 10.52 -11.00 8.48
C GLN A 531 11.37 -10.24 9.52
N GLN A 532 12.59 -10.72 9.83
CA GLN A 532 13.53 -10.09 10.74
C GLN A 532 14.85 -9.81 10.03
N LEU A 533 14.98 -8.58 9.52
CA LEU A 533 16.19 -8.11 8.85
C LEU A 533 16.77 -6.90 9.56
N THR A 534 18.10 -6.84 9.57
CA THR A 534 18.84 -5.74 10.19
C THR A 534 19.93 -5.23 9.27
N VAL A 535 20.44 -4.03 9.56
CA VAL A 535 21.53 -3.42 8.80
C VAL A 535 22.80 -3.45 9.64
N ILE A 536 23.82 -4.18 9.19
CA ILE A 536 25.11 -4.23 9.86
C ILE A 536 26.17 -3.41 9.11
N PRO A 537 27.01 -2.63 9.82
CA PRO A 537 28.16 -1.98 9.23
C PRO A 537 29.34 -2.94 9.14
N ASN A 538 29.99 -3.00 7.96
CA ASN A 538 31.28 -3.64 7.72
C ASN A 538 31.49 -4.99 8.45
N PRO A 539 30.90 -6.09 7.98
CA PRO A 539 31.08 -7.41 8.58
C PRO A 539 32.52 -7.97 8.46
N GLY A 540 33.40 -7.29 7.72
CA GLY A 540 34.77 -7.73 7.45
C GLY A 540 34.90 -8.47 6.12
N ASP A 541 36.01 -8.22 5.42
CA ASP A 541 36.23 -8.70 4.05
C ASP A 541 36.19 -10.22 3.95
N GLU A 542 36.65 -10.95 4.96
CA GLU A 542 36.64 -12.43 4.98
C GLU A 542 35.22 -13.01 4.86
N LEU A 543 34.25 -12.47 5.62
CA LEU A 543 32.86 -12.90 5.55
C LEU A 543 32.21 -12.54 4.20
N VAL A 544 32.52 -11.36 3.67
CA VAL A 544 31.99 -10.92 2.36
C VAL A 544 32.59 -11.76 1.22
N LEU A 545 33.88 -12.08 1.28
CA LEU A 545 34.54 -12.97 0.32
C LEU A 545 33.95 -14.38 0.37
N SER A 546 33.71 -14.93 1.57
CA SER A 546 33.01 -16.22 1.71
C SER A 546 31.62 -16.21 1.05
N ALA A 547 30.88 -15.11 1.20
CA ALA A 547 29.59 -14.95 0.52
C ALA A 547 29.71 -14.89 -1.00
N TRP A 548 30.73 -14.19 -1.53
CA TRP A 548 31.01 -14.20 -2.97
C TRP A 548 31.36 -15.59 -3.49
N GLU A 549 32.28 -16.29 -2.82
CA GLU A 549 32.68 -17.64 -3.18
C GLU A 549 31.50 -18.60 -3.17
N HIS A 550 30.56 -18.45 -2.22
CA HIS A 550 29.37 -19.28 -2.13
C HIS A 550 28.45 -19.18 -3.37
N ILE A 551 28.36 -18.00 -3.99
CA ILE A 551 27.49 -17.77 -5.15
C ILE A 551 28.21 -17.89 -6.50
N LEU A 552 29.54 -17.93 -6.49
CA LEU A 552 30.39 -18.09 -7.68
C LEU A 552 30.84 -19.55 -7.93
N ASN A 553 30.91 -20.42 -6.90
CA ASN A 553 31.54 -21.76 -6.98
C ASN A 553 30.62 -22.98 -6.97
#